data_AF-A0A1G2HXB9-F1
#
_entry.id   AF-A0A1G2HXB9-F1
#
_cell.length_a   1.000
_cell.length_b   1.000
_cell.length_c   1.000
_cell.angle_alpha   90.00
_cell.angle_beta   90.00
_cell.angle_gamma   90.00
#
_symmetry.space_group_name_H-M   'P 1'
#
loop_
_entity.id
_entity.type
_entity.pdbx_description
1 polymer ?
#
loop_
_entity_poly.entity_id
_entity_poly.type
_entity_poly.pdbx_seq_one_letter_code
_entity_poly.pdbx_strand_id
1 'polypeptide(L)'
;MSYQKGFINILVIGVFSIFLIIIGTYFIVNEKVTPTSYNSILNPIPAPTIFTQKSKKAPNQICTQEAKQCPDGSYVSRTETNCEFAKCKEVNTLDPNQKQIILYEGQRESSLLVQHIYPDYITGLNYPEYPIATDQGYPITLYVGETASNGCTVTLTLINIESKKSVFIEKTDFNKICPICLAENTLIDTPEGNIQIQKLQKGMAVWTTDEFGKRIRATVIETSKVLAPSTHQVIHIILDDKRELFASPLHPVGDGRTMQDILLGDLLDGSRVISVKNIPYDKEYTYDILPSGKTGLYWANGILIDSTLH
;
A
#
# COMPACT_ATOMS: atom_id res chain seq x y z
N MET A 1 50.96 -37.38 10.19
CA MET A 1 50.00 -36.26 10.27
C MET A 1 48.92 -36.57 11.30
N SER A 2 49.14 -36.27 12.59
CA SER A 2 48.11 -36.43 13.65
C SER A 2 47.92 -35.16 14.49
N TYR A 3 48.72 -34.11 14.24
CA TYR A 3 48.80 -32.93 15.10
C TYR A 3 47.78 -31.81 14.74
N GLN A 4 47.01 -31.95 13.66
CA GLN A 4 46.13 -30.86 13.17
C GLN A 4 44.66 -30.97 13.58
N LYS A 5 44.17 -32.13 14.05
CA LYS A 5 42.75 -32.24 14.46
C LYS A 5 42.46 -31.59 15.81
N GLY A 6 43.41 -31.61 16.75
CA GLY A 6 43.25 -30.99 18.07
C GLY A 6 43.20 -29.46 18.03
N PHE A 7 44.01 -28.85 17.16
CA PHE A 7 44.11 -27.39 17.05
C PHE A 7 42.85 -26.76 16.47
N ILE A 8 42.21 -27.41 15.48
CA ILE A 8 40.95 -26.94 14.88
C ILE A 8 39.83 -26.92 15.91
N ASN A 9 39.71 -27.97 16.75
CA ASN A 9 38.67 -28.01 17.78
C ASN A 9 38.84 -26.90 18.83
N ILE A 10 40.08 -26.57 19.21
CA ILE A 10 40.36 -25.47 20.15
C ILE A 10 39.97 -24.12 19.53
N LEU A 11 40.24 -23.93 18.24
CA LEU A 11 39.89 -22.70 17.52
C LEU A 11 38.37 -22.52 17.40
N VAL A 12 37.63 -23.59 17.10
CA VAL A 12 36.16 -23.57 17.00
C VAL A 12 35.51 -23.26 18.36
N ILE A 13 35.99 -23.87 19.44
CA ILE A 13 35.47 -23.61 20.79
C ILE A 13 35.76 -22.16 21.21
N GLY A 14 36.94 -21.63 20.88
CA GLY A 14 37.31 -20.25 21.17
C GLY A 14 36.41 -19.24 20.47
N VAL A 15 36.15 -19.43 19.17
CA VAL A 15 35.28 -18.53 18.38
C VAL A 15 33.83 -18.59 18.88
N PHE A 16 33.32 -19.79 19.19
CA PHE A 16 31.96 -19.95 19.72
C PHE A 16 31.79 -19.28 21.09
N SER A 17 32.81 -19.37 21.95
CA SER A 17 32.79 -18.73 23.28
C SER A 17 32.75 -17.20 23.17
N ILE A 18 33.51 -16.62 22.23
CA ILE A 18 33.50 -15.17 21.97
C ILE A 18 32.13 -14.73 21.43
N PHE A 19 31.53 -15.50 20.53
CA PHE A 19 30.21 -15.20 19.97
C PHE A 19 29.11 -15.19 21.04
N LEU A 20 29.14 -16.13 21.99
CA LEU A 20 28.21 -16.17 23.13
C LEU A 20 28.39 -14.97 24.07
N ILE A 21 29.62 -14.52 24.30
CA ILE A 21 29.88 -13.31 25.12
C ILE A 21 29.33 -12.06 24.42
N ILE A 22 29.54 -11.92 23.10
CA ILE A 22 29.02 -10.79 22.32
C ILE A 22 27.49 -10.76 22.36
N ILE A 23 26.82 -11.89 22.13
CA ILE A 23 25.35 -11.99 22.23
C ILE A 23 24.88 -11.67 23.65
N GLY A 24 25.52 -12.23 24.68
CA GLY A 24 25.15 -11.96 26.07
C GLY A 24 25.23 -10.48 26.44
N THR A 25 26.28 -9.79 26.00
CA THR A 25 26.42 -8.33 26.24
C THR A 25 25.41 -7.50 25.46
N TYR A 26 25.03 -7.92 24.25
CA TYR A 26 23.99 -7.25 23.46
C TYR A 26 22.62 -7.30 24.15
N PHE A 27 22.27 -8.42 24.78
CA PHE A 27 20.98 -8.56 25.49
C PHE A 27 20.93 -7.75 26.80
N ILE A 28 22.03 -7.61 27.55
CA ILE A 28 22.04 -6.82 28.80
C ILE A 28 21.85 -5.31 28.54
N VAL A 29 22.29 -4.79 27.39
CA VAL A 29 22.13 -3.36 27.06
C VAL A 29 20.70 -3.00 26.67
N ASN A 30 19.91 -3.96 26.14
CA ASN A 30 18.56 -3.70 25.64
C ASN A 30 17.43 -3.88 26.67
N GLU A 31 17.72 -4.23 27.92
CA GLU A 31 16.69 -4.47 28.96
C GLU A 31 16.39 -3.25 29.86
N LYS A 32 16.70 -2.02 29.43
CA LYS A 32 16.35 -0.81 30.19
C LYS A 32 15.58 0.21 29.37
N VAL A 33 14.36 -0.16 28.99
CA VAL A 33 13.28 0.79 28.76
C VAL A 33 12.08 0.33 29.58
N THR A 34 12.08 0.67 30.86
CA THR A 34 10.88 0.62 31.70
C THR A 34 10.09 1.91 31.42
N PRO A 35 8.86 1.85 30.88
CA PRO A 35 8.02 3.03 30.81
C PRO A 35 7.58 3.39 32.23
N THR A 36 7.92 4.62 32.62
CA THR A 36 7.50 5.29 33.83
C THR A 36 5.98 5.22 33.96
N SER A 37 5.49 4.50 34.98
CA SER A 37 4.06 4.43 35.30
C SER A 37 3.57 5.80 35.76
N TYR A 38 2.83 6.49 34.91
CA TYR A 38 2.10 7.69 35.30
C TYR A 38 0.86 7.26 36.09
N ASN A 39 0.93 7.39 37.42
CA ASN A 39 -0.20 7.15 38.31
C ASN A 39 -1.17 8.34 38.25
N SER A 40 -2.13 8.29 37.34
CA SER A 40 -3.32 9.12 37.40
C SER A 40 -4.34 8.49 38.35
N ILE A 41 -4.51 9.11 39.51
CA ILE A 41 -5.58 8.83 40.47
C ILE A 41 -6.90 9.24 39.81
N LEU A 42 -7.69 8.26 39.33
CA LEU A 42 -9.10 8.46 39.02
C LEU A 42 -9.93 7.93 40.19
N ASN A 43 -10.71 8.82 40.79
CA ASN A 43 -11.71 8.50 41.80
C ASN A 43 -12.77 7.53 41.21
N PRO A 44 -13.31 6.58 41.99
CA PRO A 44 -14.35 5.70 41.53
C PRO A 44 -15.64 6.47 41.24
N ILE A 45 -16.05 6.47 39.98
CA ILE A 45 -17.40 6.90 39.55
C ILE A 45 -18.37 5.81 40.01
N PRO A 46 -19.40 6.13 40.82
CA PRO A 46 -20.35 5.12 41.26
C PRO A 46 -21.17 4.58 40.09
N ALA A 47 -21.45 3.28 40.12
CA ALA A 47 -22.19 2.54 39.12
C ALA A 47 -23.55 3.19 38.80
N PRO A 48 -23.97 3.25 37.51
CA PRO A 48 -25.30 3.70 37.18
C PRO A 48 -26.29 2.65 37.66
N THR A 49 -27.12 3.04 38.62
CA THR A 49 -28.26 2.27 39.08
C THR A 49 -29.26 2.16 37.92
N ILE A 50 -29.60 0.93 37.52
CA ILE A 50 -30.68 0.65 36.57
C ILE A 50 -31.99 1.06 37.24
N PHE A 51 -32.45 2.28 36.94
CA PHE A 51 -33.82 2.68 37.20
C PHE A 51 -34.66 2.36 35.97
N THR A 52 -35.45 1.30 36.09
CA THR A 52 -36.59 1.02 35.20
C THR A 52 -37.64 2.12 35.35
N GLN A 53 -37.47 3.22 34.62
CA GLN A 53 -38.52 4.23 34.51
C GLN A 53 -39.39 3.95 33.30
N LYS A 54 -40.45 3.23 33.62
CA LYS A 54 -41.71 3.11 32.89
C LYS A 54 -42.08 4.46 32.26
N SER A 55 -42.19 4.48 30.92
CA SER A 55 -42.68 5.58 30.11
C SER A 55 -43.89 6.28 30.74
N LYS A 56 -43.70 7.54 31.12
CA LYS A 56 -44.78 8.49 31.36
C LYS A 56 -44.50 9.73 30.52
N LYS A 57 -45.27 9.85 29.45
CA LYS A 57 -45.44 11.04 28.61
C LYS A 57 -45.62 12.29 29.49
N ALA A 58 -44.70 13.24 29.39
CA ALA A 58 -44.85 14.59 29.95
C ALA A 58 -45.10 15.58 28.79
N PRO A 59 -46.14 16.42 28.85
CA PRO A 59 -46.31 17.50 27.90
C PRO A 59 -45.36 18.66 28.26
N ASN A 60 -44.63 19.19 27.28
CA ASN A 60 -43.61 20.26 27.35
C ASN A 60 -42.15 19.86 27.66
N GLN A 61 -41.60 18.84 26.99
CA GLN A 61 -40.14 18.68 26.92
C GLN A 61 -39.60 19.49 25.72
N ILE A 62 -38.92 20.61 26.00
CA ILE A 62 -38.23 21.41 24.99
C ILE A 62 -36.80 20.87 24.86
N CYS A 63 -36.50 20.20 23.75
CA CYS A 63 -35.15 19.71 23.47
C CYS A 63 -34.25 20.82 22.93
N THR A 64 -32.93 20.70 23.16
CA THR A 64 -31.93 21.57 22.53
C THR A 64 -31.92 21.33 21.01
N GLN A 65 -31.78 22.40 20.22
CA GLN A 65 -31.77 22.34 18.74
C GLN A 65 -30.40 21.94 18.18
N GLU A 66 -29.75 20.97 18.81
CA GLU A 66 -28.46 20.47 18.37
C GLU A 66 -28.64 19.48 17.22
N ALA A 67 -27.74 19.53 16.25
CA ALA A 67 -27.67 18.59 15.15
C ALA A 67 -26.45 17.69 15.32
N LYS A 68 -26.62 16.38 15.14
CA LYS A 68 -25.52 15.42 15.09
C LYS A 68 -25.29 15.02 13.64
N GLN A 69 -24.04 15.13 13.18
CA GLN A 69 -23.66 14.68 11.85
C GLN A 69 -23.62 13.14 11.80
N CYS A 70 -24.21 12.57 10.76
CA CYS A 70 -24.23 11.15 10.46
C CYS A 70 -23.05 10.77 9.54
N PRO A 71 -22.67 9.48 9.46
CA PRO A 71 -21.56 9.02 8.60
C PRO A 71 -21.73 9.34 7.11
N ASP A 72 -22.97 9.53 6.62
CA ASP A 72 -23.28 9.96 5.25
C ASP A 72 -23.16 11.49 5.04
N GLY A 73 -22.75 12.24 6.08
CA GLY A 73 -22.66 13.68 6.07
C GLY A 73 -23.99 14.41 6.30
N SER A 74 -25.12 13.68 6.42
CA SER A 74 -26.41 14.25 6.79
C SER A 74 -26.45 14.62 8.28
N TYR A 75 -27.48 15.34 8.72
CA TYR A 75 -27.64 15.74 10.11
C TYR A 75 -28.96 15.24 10.67
N VAL A 76 -28.93 14.69 11.88
CA VAL A 76 -30.11 14.29 12.64
C VAL A 76 -30.30 15.20 13.85
N SER A 77 -31.56 15.50 14.15
CA SER A 77 -31.96 16.26 15.34
C SER A 77 -32.42 15.33 16.46
N ARG A 78 -32.57 15.89 17.66
CA ARG A 78 -33.20 15.18 18.79
C ARG A 78 -34.68 14.91 18.49
N THR A 79 -35.17 13.75 18.94
CA THR A 79 -36.58 13.37 18.83
C THR A 79 -37.39 13.93 19.99
N GLU A 80 -38.62 14.35 19.72
CA GLU A 80 -39.51 15.00 20.69
C GLU A 80 -39.93 14.08 21.85
N THR A 81 -39.76 12.77 21.70
CA THR A 81 -40.27 11.76 22.66
C THR A 81 -39.35 11.56 23.86
N ASN A 82 -38.03 11.74 23.70
CA ASN A 82 -37.05 11.54 24.77
C ASN A 82 -35.78 12.42 24.64
N CYS A 83 -35.76 13.37 23.71
CA CYS A 83 -34.59 14.18 23.35
C CYS A 83 -33.34 13.38 22.95
N GLU A 84 -33.45 12.13 22.53
CA GLU A 84 -32.33 11.39 21.91
C GLU A 84 -32.22 11.74 20.43
N PHE A 85 -31.01 11.75 19.88
CA PHE A 85 -30.82 11.92 18.43
C PHE A 85 -31.57 10.83 17.67
N ALA A 86 -32.30 11.23 16.63
CA ALA A 86 -32.89 10.27 15.70
C ALA A 86 -31.79 9.35 15.15
N LYS A 87 -32.12 8.07 14.93
CA LYS A 87 -31.18 7.16 14.27
C LYS A 87 -30.81 7.74 12.91
N CYS A 88 -29.51 7.75 12.60
CA CYS A 88 -29.05 8.02 11.26
C CYS A 88 -29.77 7.06 10.31
N LYS A 89 -30.16 7.56 9.14
CA LYS A 89 -30.65 6.66 8.08
C LYS A 89 -29.55 5.63 7.83
N GLU A 90 -29.92 4.35 7.79
CA GLU A 90 -29.03 3.36 7.21
C GLU A 90 -28.73 3.83 5.80
N VAL A 91 -27.45 3.94 5.47
CA VAL A 91 -26.97 4.53 4.22
C VAL A 91 -27.38 3.61 3.07
N ASN A 92 -28.60 3.84 2.59
CA ASN A 92 -29.11 3.32 1.33
C ASN A 92 -29.42 4.51 0.43
N THR A 93 -28.37 5.25 0.07
CA THR A 93 -28.42 6.32 -0.93
C THR A 93 -27.18 6.24 -1.81
N LEU A 94 -27.32 5.47 -2.89
CA LEU A 94 -26.84 5.72 -4.27
C LEU A 94 -25.58 6.60 -4.48
N ASP A 95 -24.49 6.43 -3.74
CA ASP A 95 -23.17 6.60 -4.36
C ASP A 95 -22.87 5.27 -5.07
N PRO A 96 -22.96 5.20 -6.41
CA PRO A 96 -22.66 3.97 -7.14
C PRO A 96 -21.23 3.48 -6.91
N ASN A 97 -20.37 4.33 -6.34
CA ASN A 97 -18.98 4.05 -6.11
C ASN A 97 -18.69 3.73 -4.65
N GLN A 98 -19.70 3.63 -3.79
CA GLN A 98 -19.55 3.33 -2.38
C GLN A 98 -20.39 2.12 -1.99
N LYS A 99 -19.77 1.15 -1.31
CA LYS A 99 -20.46 -0.04 -0.78
C LYS A 99 -20.02 -0.32 0.64
N GLN A 100 -20.96 -0.75 1.48
CA GLN A 100 -20.65 -1.20 2.83
C GLN A 100 -20.17 -2.65 2.80
N ILE A 101 -19.07 -2.94 3.48
CA ILE A 101 -18.45 -4.26 3.54
C ILE A 101 -18.36 -4.70 5.00
N ILE A 102 -18.62 -5.97 5.25
CA ILE A 102 -18.49 -6.58 6.57
C ILE A 102 -17.44 -7.68 6.44
N LEU A 103 -16.37 -7.58 7.24
CA LEU A 103 -15.29 -8.56 7.27
C LEU A 103 -15.17 -9.20 8.65
N TYR A 104 -14.96 -10.51 8.63
CA TYR A 104 -14.56 -11.33 9.77
C TYR A 104 -13.07 -11.67 9.65
N GLU A 105 -12.47 -12.16 10.74
CA GLU A 105 -11.10 -12.66 10.74
C GLU A 105 -10.88 -13.72 9.64
N GLY A 106 -9.77 -13.57 8.91
CA GLY A 106 -9.40 -14.42 7.77
C GLY A 106 -10.02 -14.02 6.43
N GLN A 107 -10.90 -13.01 6.39
CA GLN A 107 -11.52 -12.54 5.15
C GLN A 107 -10.76 -11.36 4.54
N ARG A 108 -10.75 -11.31 3.21
CA ARG A 108 -10.14 -10.26 2.41
C ARG A 108 -11.17 -9.59 1.52
N GLU A 109 -11.12 -8.26 1.44
CA GLU A 109 -11.79 -7.45 0.41
C GLU A 109 -10.75 -6.50 -0.21
N SER A 110 -10.68 -6.47 -1.55
CA SER A 110 -9.69 -5.68 -2.32
C SER A 110 -8.27 -5.80 -1.70
N SER A 111 -7.74 -4.70 -1.18
CA SER A 111 -6.41 -4.63 -0.60
C SER A 111 -6.32 -5.16 0.84
N LEU A 112 -7.41 -5.32 1.58
CA LEU A 112 -7.33 -5.58 3.02
C LEU A 112 -7.71 -7.02 3.37
N LEU A 113 -6.79 -7.76 3.99
CA LEU A 113 -7.07 -8.99 4.75
C LEU A 113 -7.17 -8.67 6.23
N VAL A 114 -8.30 -8.98 6.87
CA VAL A 114 -8.46 -8.86 8.33
C VAL A 114 -7.90 -10.09 9.01
N GLN A 115 -6.93 -9.92 9.92
CA GLN A 115 -6.34 -11.03 10.69
C GLN A 115 -6.94 -11.15 12.08
N HIS A 116 -7.05 -10.04 12.81
CA HIS A 116 -7.64 -10.03 14.16
C HIS A 116 -8.53 -8.81 14.38
N ILE A 117 -9.63 -9.00 15.11
CA ILE A 117 -10.59 -7.95 15.46
C ILE A 117 -10.59 -7.74 16.97
N TYR A 118 -10.25 -6.53 17.41
CA TYR A 118 -10.27 -6.08 18.80
C TYR A 118 -11.44 -5.10 19.00
N PRO A 119 -11.81 -4.75 20.25
CA PRO A 119 -12.93 -3.84 20.50
C PRO A 119 -12.82 -2.49 19.79
N ASP A 120 -11.60 -1.94 19.65
CA ASP A 120 -11.38 -0.57 19.17
C ASP A 120 -10.58 -0.49 17.86
N TYR A 121 -10.00 -1.61 17.39
CA TYR A 121 -9.16 -1.66 16.19
C TYR A 121 -9.12 -3.06 15.58
N ILE A 122 -8.59 -3.16 14.36
CA ILE A 122 -8.26 -4.44 13.71
C ILE A 122 -6.78 -4.49 13.37
N THR A 123 -6.21 -5.69 13.31
CA THR A 123 -4.91 -5.92 12.64
C THR A 123 -5.13 -6.75 11.39
N GLY A 124 -4.32 -6.48 10.37
CA GLY A 124 -4.46 -7.14 9.09
C GLY A 124 -3.25 -6.96 8.18
N LEU A 125 -3.41 -7.37 6.95
CA LEU A 125 -2.43 -7.15 5.88
C LEU A 125 -3.05 -6.28 4.79
N ASN A 126 -2.37 -5.20 4.39
CA ASN A 126 -2.71 -4.43 3.20
C ASN A 126 -1.88 -4.89 2.00
N TYR A 127 -2.56 -5.23 0.91
CA TYR A 127 -2.04 -5.65 -0.38
C TYR A 127 -2.31 -4.53 -1.38
N PRO A 128 -1.41 -3.54 -1.52
CA PRO A 128 -1.56 -2.53 -2.55
C PRO A 128 -1.62 -3.23 -3.93
N GLU A 129 -2.55 -2.77 -4.78
CA GLU A 129 -2.67 -3.18 -6.19
C GLU A 129 -1.98 -2.15 -7.10
N TYR A 130 -1.90 -0.92 -6.60
CA TYR A 130 -1.20 0.21 -7.19
C TYR A 130 -0.21 0.74 -6.13
N PRO A 131 0.98 1.17 -6.53
CA PRO A 131 1.50 1.22 -7.89
C PRO A 131 2.00 -0.11 -8.45
N ILE A 132 2.22 -1.10 -7.59
CA ILE A 132 2.70 -2.42 -7.95
C ILE A 132 1.87 -3.38 -7.10
N ALA A 133 1.18 -4.30 -7.76
CA ALA A 133 0.47 -5.35 -7.04
C ALA A 133 1.50 -6.27 -6.38
N THR A 134 1.33 -6.51 -5.09
CA THR A 134 2.22 -7.40 -4.33
C THR A 134 1.43 -8.55 -3.74
N ASP A 135 1.97 -9.77 -3.85
CA ASP A 135 1.49 -10.94 -3.13
C ASP A 135 1.90 -10.92 -1.65
N GLN A 136 2.83 -10.03 -1.27
CA GLN A 136 3.24 -9.79 0.11
C GLN A 136 2.39 -8.66 0.70
N GLY A 137 1.53 -9.01 1.65
CA GLY A 137 0.74 -8.04 2.38
C GLY A 137 1.56 -7.34 3.48
N TYR A 138 1.40 -6.04 3.62
CA TYR A 138 2.07 -5.25 4.65
C TYR A 138 1.24 -5.22 5.94
N PRO A 139 1.82 -5.52 7.12
CA PRO A 139 1.10 -5.44 8.37
C PRO A 139 0.55 -4.03 8.62
N ILE A 140 -0.75 -3.95 8.93
CA ILE A 140 -1.42 -2.71 9.32
C ILE A 140 -2.24 -2.91 10.59
N THR A 141 -2.43 -1.81 11.33
CA THR A 141 -3.43 -1.67 12.39
C THR A 141 -4.36 -0.55 11.98
N LEU A 142 -5.68 -0.78 12.00
CA LEU A 142 -6.68 0.24 11.70
C LEU A 142 -7.60 0.45 12.89
N TYR A 143 -7.68 1.70 13.36
CA TYR A 143 -8.70 2.18 14.27
C TYR A 143 -9.93 2.68 13.49
N VAL A 144 -11.07 2.81 14.18
CA VAL A 144 -12.28 3.37 13.57
C VAL A 144 -12.00 4.78 13.03
N GLY A 145 -12.30 4.99 11.75
CA GLY A 145 -12.04 6.20 10.98
C GLY A 145 -10.82 6.09 10.05
N GLU A 146 -9.94 5.12 10.25
CA GLU A 146 -8.74 4.92 9.43
C GLU A 146 -9.01 4.05 8.20
N THR A 147 -8.06 4.08 7.25
CA THR A 147 -8.24 3.49 5.93
C THR A 147 -7.15 2.52 5.52
N ALA A 148 -7.55 1.47 4.82
CA ALA A 148 -6.70 0.73 3.90
C ALA A 148 -7.00 1.17 2.46
N SER A 149 -6.03 1.05 1.55
CA SER A 149 -6.23 1.37 0.14
C SER A 149 -5.47 0.40 -0.74
N ASN A 150 -6.02 0.15 -1.93
CA ASN A 150 -5.29 -0.51 -3.00
C ASN A 150 -4.19 0.38 -3.59
N GLY A 151 -4.00 1.60 -3.06
CA GLY A 151 -2.98 2.57 -3.44
C GLY A 151 -3.44 3.55 -4.52
N CYS A 152 -4.63 3.35 -5.09
CA CYS A 152 -5.14 4.19 -6.17
C CYS A 152 -6.62 4.52 -5.95
N THR A 153 -7.51 3.73 -6.54
CA THR A 153 -8.93 4.04 -6.72
C THR A 153 -9.76 3.55 -5.55
N VAL A 154 -9.37 2.47 -4.88
CA VAL A 154 -10.16 1.84 -3.82
C VAL A 154 -9.61 2.21 -2.44
N THR A 155 -10.52 2.63 -1.57
CA THR A 155 -10.26 2.92 -0.16
C THR A 155 -11.28 2.21 0.71
N LEU A 156 -10.83 1.43 1.69
CA LEU A 156 -11.64 0.79 2.71
C LEU A 156 -11.49 1.57 4.02
N THR A 157 -12.55 2.24 4.47
CA THR A 157 -12.56 3.00 5.73
C THR A 157 -13.24 2.17 6.80
N LEU A 158 -12.55 1.89 7.91
CA LEU A 158 -13.16 1.20 9.05
C LEU A 158 -14.14 2.14 9.75
N ILE A 159 -15.43 1.83 9.74
CA ILE A 159 -16.45 2.71 10.33
C ILE A 159 -17.02 2.22 11.64
N ASN A 160 -16.93 0.91 11.92
CA ASN A 160 -17.48 0.33 13.13
C ASN A 160 -16.88 -1.06 13.41
N ILE A 161 -16.82 -1.44 14.68
CA ILE A 161 -16.51 -2.79 15.13
C ILE A 161 -17.62 -3.24 16.08
N GLU A 162 -18.19 -4.42 15.83
CA GLU A 162 -19.24 -4.98 16.67
C GLU A 162 -18.93 -6.43 16.99
N SER A 163 -18.57 -6.71 18.24
CA SER A 163 -18.21 -8.06 18.73
C SER A 163 -17.03 -8.70 17.98
N LYS A 164 -17.29 -9.29 16.80
CA LYS A 164 -16.32 -10.02 15.96
C LYS A 164 -16.44 -9.69 14.47
N LYS A 165 -17.21 -8.67 14.12
CA LYS A 165 -17.30 -8.17 12.75
C LYS A 165 -16.73 -6.76 12.69
N SER A 166 -15.99 -6.50 11.63
CA SER A 166 -15.48 -5.19 11.28
C SER A 166 -16.27 -4.68 10.07
N VAL A 167 -16.68 -3.42 10.14
CA VAL A 167 -17.58 -2.83 9.15
C VAL A 167 -16.82 -1.71 8.44
N PHE A 168 -16.73 -1.82 7.13
CA PHE A 168 -16.03 -0.89 6.28
C PHE A 168 -17.00 -0.17 5.33
N ILE A 169 -16.60 1.02 4.93
CA ILE A 169 -17.05 1.64 3.70
C ILE A 169 -15.95 1.46 2.67
N GLU A 170 -16.23 0.71 1.61
CA GLU A 170 -15.41 0.73 0.41
C GLU A 170 -15.87 1.90 -0.47
N LYS A 171 -14.92 2.74 -0.87
CA LYS A 171 -15.13 3.80 -1.84
C LYS A 171 -14.17 3.62 -3.01
N THR A 172 -14.72 3.68 -4.21
CA THR A 172 -13.96 3.67 -5.46
C THR A 172 -14.00 5.06 -6.08
N ASP A 173 -12.85 5.65 -6.36
CA ASP A 173 -12.76 6.90 -7.11
C ASP A 173 -12.45 6.59 -8.58
N PHE A 174 -13.50 6.40 -9.38
CA PHE A 174 -13.36 6.15 -10.82
C PHE A 174 -12.79 7.34 -11.60
N ASN A 175 -12.78 8.54 -11.01
CA ASN A 175 -12.20 9.73 -11.63
C ASN A 175 -10.72 9.91 -11.23
N LYS A 176 -10.24 9.17 -10.22
CA LYS A 176 -8.84 9.20 -9.82
C LYS A 176 -8.01 8.47 -10.85
N ILE A 177 -7.16 9.23 -11.51
CA ILE A 177 -6.26 8.71 -12.52
C ILE A 177 -4.94 8.33 -11.85
N CYS A 178 -4.53 7.08 -12.05
CA CYS A 178 -3.35 6.52 -11.40
C CYS A 178 -2.38 6.00 -12.48
N PRO A 179 -1.60 6.90 -13.09
CA PRO A 179 -0.57 6.51 -14.04
C PRO A 179 0.61 5.87 -13.30
N ILE A 180 0.99 4.67 -13.72
CA ILE A 180 2.19 3.92 -13.33
C ILE A 180 2.83 3.42 -14.61
N CYS A 181 3.27 4.35 -15.43
CA CYS A 181 3.69 3.97 -16.77
C CYS A 181 4.82 4.86 -17.26
N LEU A 182 5.38 4.49 -18.40
CA LEU A 182 6.44 5.21 -19.07
C LEU A 182 5.89 6.38 -19.88
N ALA A 183 6.78 7.31 -20.18
CA ALA A 183 6.51 8.39 -21.12
C ALA A 183 6.18 7.85 -22.53
N GLU A 184 5.30 8.56 -23.23
CA GLU A 184 4.74 8.20 -24.54
C GLU A 184 5.81 7.79 -25.56
N ASN A 185 6.94 8.49 -25.63
CA ASN A 185 7.95 8.27 -26.67
C ASN A 185 9.06 7.29 -26.27
N THR A 186 8.91 6.58 -25.16
CA THR A 186 9.91 5.61 -24.68
C THR A 186 10.12 4.50 -25.69
N LEU A 187 11.37 4.23 -26.04
CA LEU A 187 11.75 3.22 -27.02
C LEU A 187 11.89 1.85 -26.36
N ILE A 188 11.07 0.90 -26.75
CA ILE A 188 11.17 -0.48 -26.28
C ILE A 188 12.04 -1.28 -27.24
N ASP A 189 12.99 -2.03 -26.67
CA ASP A 189 13.86 -2.89 -27.44
C ASP A 189 13.06 -4.08 -28.01
N THR A 190 13.07 -4.22 -29.34
CA THR A 190 12.49 -5.39 -30.02
C THR A 190 13.52 -6.11 -30.89
N PRO A 191 13.28 -7.37 -31.29
CA PRO A 191 14.15 -8.08 -32.22
C PRO A 191 14.31 -7.39 -33.58
N GLU A 192 13.35 -6.55 -33.98
CA GLU A 192 13.33 -5.86 -35.28
C GLU A 192 13.81 -4.40 -35.18
N GLY A 193 14.32 -4.00 -34.01
CA GLY A 193 14.73 -2.63 -33.71
C GLY A 193 13.81 -1.96 -32.69
N ASN A 194 14.15 -0.74 -32.29
CA ASN A 194 13.43 -0.08 -31.21
C ASN A 194 12.07 0.46 -31.69
N ILE A 195 11.02 0.21 -30.93
CA ILE A 195 9.64 0.66 -31.21
C ILE A 195 9.18 1.54 -30.05
N GLN A 196 8.58 2.68 -30.35
CA GLN A 196 8.03 3.54 -29.31
C GLN A 196 6.84 2.84 -28.60
N ILE A 197 6.76 2.93 -27.28
CA ILE A 197 5.82 2.16 -26.46
C ILE A 197 4.35 2.39 -26.82
N GLN A 198 3.96 3.60 -27.22
CA GLN A 198 2.60 3.92 -27.65
C GLN A 198 2.16 3.24 -28.95
N LYS A 199 3.11 2.64 -29.69
CA LYS A 199 2.85 1.88 -30.92
C LYS A 199 2.85 0.37 -30.68
N LEU A 200 3.25 -0.10 -29.50
CA LEU A 200 3.24 -1.54 -29.19
C LEU A 200 1.81 -2.06 -29.01
N GLN A 201 1.61 -3.29 -29.42
CA GLN A 201 0.32 -4.00 -29.38
C GLN A 201 0.54 -5.43 -28.90
N LYS A 202 -0.51 -6.02 -28.32
CA LYS A 202 -0.54 -7.45 -27.98
C LYS A 202 -0.11 -8.30 -29.18
N GLY A 203 0.77 -9.27 -28.95
CA GLY A 203 1.36 -10.16 -29.96
C GLY A 203 2.66 -9.68 -30.58
N MET A 204 3.03 -8.40 -30.44
CA MET A 204 4.32 -7.90 -30.95
C MET A 204 5.50 -8.49 -30.18
N ALA A 205 6.63 -8.67 -30.86
CA ALA A 205 7.85 -9.20 -30.26
C ALA A 205 8.60 -8.13 -29.47
N VAL A 206 9.14 -8.49 -28.31
CA VAL A 206 9.98 -7.64 -27.47
C VAL A 206 11.13 -8.45 -26.86
N TRP A 207 12.16 -7.76 -26.38
CA TRP A 207 13.19 -8.37 -25.56
C TRP A 207 12.79 -8.32 -24.07
N THR A 208 12.96 -9.46 -23.38
CA THR A 208 12.77 -9.63 -21.92
C THR A 208 13.92 -10.47 -21.37
N THR A 209 13.93 -10.74 -20.06
CA THR A 209 14.87 -11.64 -19.43
C THR A 209 14.22 -12.95 -18.99
N ASP A 210 14.99 -14.03 -18.95
CA ASP A 210 14.63 -15.20 -18.15
C ASP A 210 14.98 -15.00 -16.66
N GLU A 211 14.68 -16.00 -15.85
CA GLU A 211 14.95 -16.03 -14.40
C GLU A 211 16.45 -15.94 -14.04
N PHE A 212 17.35 -16.09 -15.02
CA PHE A 212 18.80 -15.97 -14.86
C PHE A 212 19.35 -14.64 -15.40
N GLY A 213 18.47 -13.71 -15.80
CA GLY A 213 18.85 -12.41 -16.36
C GLY A 213 19.31 -12.48 -17.83
N LYS A 214 19.17 -13.63 -18.50
CA LYS A 214 19.55 -13.75 -19.91
C LYS A 214 18.49 -13.13 -20.79
N ARG A 215 18.91 -12.30 -21.73
CA ARG A 215 18.05 -11.69 -22.76
C ARG A 215 17.43 -12.78 -23.66
N ILE A 216 16.10 -12.82 -23.70
CA ILE A 216 15.29 -13.75 -24.49
C ILE A 216 14.18 -13.00 -25.24
N ARG A 217 13.73 -13.58 -26.36
CA ARG A 217 12.59 -13.04 -27.12
C ARG A 217 11.29 -13.44 -26.44
N ALA A 218 10.37 -12.48 -26.29
CA ALA A 218 9.00 -12.70 -25.82
C ALA A 218 7.99 -11.98 -26.71
N THR A 219 6.71 -12.17 -26.40
CA THR A 219 5.61 -11.42 -27.03
C THR A 219 4.92 -10.55 -25.99
N VAL A 220 4.47 -9.37 -26.38
CA VAL A 220 3.60 -8.53 -25.55
C VAL A 220 2.27 -9.26 -25.35
N ILE A 221 1.90 -9.56 -24.11
CA ILE A 221 0.60 -10.17 -23.76
C ILE A 221 -0.38 -9.13 -23.25
N GLU A 222 0.13 -8.02 -22.71
CA GLU A 222 -0.68 -6.90 -22.26
C GLU A 222 -0.04 -5.54 -22.55
N THR A 223 -0.90 -4.55 -22.73
CA THR A 223 -0.54 -3.15 -22.95
C THR A 223 -1.46 -2.31 -22.09
N SER A 224 -0.93 -1.33 -21.40
CA SER A 224 -1.69 -0.32 -20.65
C SER A 224 -1.51 1.05 -21.29
N LYS A 225 -2.60 1.83 -21.30
CA LYS A 225 -2.62 3.22 -21.73
C LYS A 225 -3.46 3.99 -20.71
N VAL A 226 -2.80 4.81 -19.90
CA VAL A 226 -3.45 5.55 -18.81
C VAL A 226 -3.41 7.03 -19.15
N LEU A 227 -4.54 7.72 -18.97
CA LEU A 227 -4.62 9.17 -19.12
C LEU A 227 -3.62 9.81 -18.13
N ALA A 228 -2.91 10.84 -18.55
CA ALA A 228 -2.05 11.61 -17.67
C ALA A 228 -2.75 12.95 -17.39
N PRO A 229 -3.19 13.22 -16.14
CA PRO A 229 -3.73 14.53 -15.82
C PRO A 229 -2.66 15.61 -16.05
N SER A 230 -3.08 16.86 -16.27
CA SER A 230 -2.15 17.99 -16.49
C SER A 230 -1.22 18.29 -15.31
N THR A 231 -1.53 17.75 -14.13
CA THR A 231 -0.71 17.81 -12.92
C THR A 231 0.24 16.62 -12.79
N HIS A 232 0.22 15.66 -13.72
CA HIS A 232 1.07 14.48 -13.66
C HIS A 232 2.54 14.87 -13.79
N GLN A 233 3.37 14.15 -13.04
CA GLN A 233 4.81 14.33 -13.06
C GLN A 233 5.46 12.97 -13.25
N VAL A 234 6.62 12.99 -13.91
CA VAL A 234 7.47 11.83 -14.14
C VAL A 234 8.83 12.07 -13.52
N ILE A 235 9.46 10.98 -13.09
CA ILE A 235 10.88 10.99 -12.74
C ILE A 235 11.68 10.81 -14.03
N HIS A 236 12.52 11.81 -14.30
CA HIS A 236 13.55 11.78 -15.34
C HIS A 236 14.88 11.37 -14.72
N ILE A 237 15.37 10.20 -15.12
CA ILE A 237 16.71 9.75 -14.76
C ILE A 237 17.65 9.82 -15.96
N ILE A 238 18.93 10.09 -15.68
CA ILE A 238 20.02 9.98 -16.66
C ILE A 238 21.11 9.12 -16.03
N LEU A 239 21.57 8.12 -16.77
CA LEU A 239 22.67 7.23 -16.39
C LEU A 239 24.01 7.73 -16.96
N ASP A 240 25.13 7.28 -16.38
CA ASP A 240 26.48 7.69 -16.77
C ASP A 240 26.84 7.37 -18.23
N ASP A 241 26.20 6.34 -18.79
CA ASP A 241 26.34 5.89 -20.16
C ASP A 241 25.39 6.62 -21.13
N LYS A 242 24.71 7.67 -20.63
CA LYS A 242 23.80 8.58 -21.33
C LYS A 242 22.43 7.98 -21.66
N ARG A 243 22.12 6.76 -21.22
CA ARG A 243 20.73 6.28 -21.25
C ARG A 243 19.88 7.14 -20.32
N GLU A 244 18.65 7.40 -20.71
CA GLU A 244 17.70 8.18 -19.92
C GLU A 244 16.30 7.56 -19.98
N LEU A 245 15.54 7.73 -18.90
CA LEU A 245 14.19 7.21 -18.80
C LEU A 245 13.29 8.22 -18.10
N PHE A 246 12.05 8.29 -18.58
CA PHE A 246 10.97 9.09 -18.01
C PHE A 246 9.84 8.16 -17.65
N ALA A 247 9.53 8.05 -16.36
CA ALA A 247 8.50 7.15 -15.89
C ALA A 247 7.79 7.73 -14.67
N SER A 248 6.55 7.29 -14.44
CA SER A 248 5.80 7.63 -13.24
C SER A 248 6.61 7.27 -11.98
N PRO A 249 6.55 8.06 -10.90
CA PRO A 249 7.39 7.86 -9.72
C PRO A 249 7.36 6.43 -9.17
N LEU A 250 6.22 5.77 -9.25
CA LEU A 250 6.06 4.46 -8.64
C LEU A 250 6.25 3.27 -9.60
N HIS A 251 6.72 3.51 -10.82
CA HIS A 251 7.03 2.44 -11.76
C HIS A 251 8.21 1.60 -11.23
N PRO A 252 8.13 0.27 -11.20
CA PRO A 252 9.22 -0.58 -10.75
C PRO A 252 10.38 -0.57 -11.74
N VAL A 253 11.60 -0.71 -11.21
CA VAL A 253 12.83 -0.85 -12.02
C VAL A 253 13.38 -2.28 -12.06
N GLY A 254 12.70 -3.23 -11.42
CA GLY A 254 13.03 -4.66 -11.48
C GLY A 254 13.98 -5.21 -10.41
N ASP A 255 14.41 -4.39 -9.46
CA ASP A 255 15.25 -4.81 -8.33
C ASP A 255 14.59 -4.58 -6.95
N GLY A 256 13.25 -4.42 -6.95
CA GLY A 256 12.44 -4.14 -5.77
C GLY A 256 12.27 -2.65 -5.47
N ARG A 257 13.01 -1.76 -6.14
CA ARG A 257 12.81 -0.31 -6.08
C ARG A 257 11.80 0.17 -7.11
N THR A 258 11.27 1.36 -6.87
CA THR A 258 10.53 2.17 -7.85
C THR A 258 11.39 3.32 -8.37
N MET A 259 10.93 3.98 -9.44
CA MET A 259 11.58 5.18 -10.00
C MET A 259 11.78 6.31 -8.96
N GLN A 260 10.90 6.44 -7.97
CA GLN A 260 10.97 7.43 -6.90
C GLN A 260 12.03 7.09 -5.84
N ASP A 261 12.36 5.81 -5.70
CA ASP A 261 13.36 5.34 -4.75
C ASP A 261 14.79 5.48 -5.31
N ILE A 262 14.94 5.76 -6.61
CA ILE A 262 16.23 5.93 -7.25
C ILE A 262 16.91 7.23 -6.77
N LEU A 263 18.11 7.08 -6.24
CA LEU A 263 18.95 8.19 -5.77
C LEU A 263 20.16 8.43 -6.68
N LEU A 264 20.72 9.63 -6.59
CA LEU A 264 21.97 9.96 -7.27
C LEU A 264 23.10 9.02 -6.82
N GLY A 265 23.81 8.44 -7.79
CA GLY A 265 24.91 7.50 -7.58
C GLY A 265 24.50 6.03 -7.52
N ASP A 266 23.21 5.72 -7.45
CA ASP A 266 22.70 4.35 -7.49
C ASP A 266 23.10 3.64 -8.78
N LEU A 267 23.25 2.32 -8.71
CA LEU A 267 23.41 1.49 -9.90
C LEU A 267 22.03 1.11 -10.43
N LEU A 268 21.81 1.30 -11.74
CA LEU A 268 20.62 0.83 -12.45
C LEU A 268 21.05 0.23 -13.78
N ASP A 269 20.65 -1.02 -14.03
CA ASP A 269 21.00 -1.79 -15.24
C ASP A 269 22.49 -1.65 -15.63
N GLY A 270 23.37 -1.79 -14.63
CA GLY A 270 24.83 -1.76 -14.79
C GLY A 270 25.47 -0.38 -14.92
N SER A 271 24.73 0.73 -14.91
CA SER A 271 25.26 2.10 -15.02
C SER A 271 24.85 2.97 -13.84
N ARG A 272 25.66 3.98 -13.48
CA ARG A 272 25.37 4.86 -12.35
C ARG A 272 24.39 5.96 -12.73
N VAL A 273 23.45 6.25 -11.84
CA VAL A 273 22.52 7.36 -11.99
C VAL A 273 23.23 8.68 -11.69
N ILE A 274 23.27 9.59 -12.67
CA ILE A 274 23.95 10.90 -12.55
C ILE A 274 22.97 12.08 -12.48
N SER A 275 21.69 11.85 -12.75
CA SER A 275 20.61 12.83 -12.60
C SER A 275 19.32 12.13 -12.22
N VAL A 276 18.59 12.71 -11.27
CA VAL A 276 17.21 12.33 -10.92
C VAL A 276 16.42 13.63 -10.76
N LYS A 277 15.37 13.80 -11.56
CA LYS A 277 14.53 15.00 -11.51
C LYS A 277 13.06 14.62 -11.57
N ASN A 278 12.26 15.19 -10.68
CA ASN A 278 10.82 15.15 -10.82
C ASN A 278 10.36 16.33 -11.69
N ILE A 279 9.73 16.04 -12.83
CA ILE A 279 9.36 17.06 -13.83
C ILE A 279 7.90 16.91 -14.26
N PRO A 280 7.22 18.02 -14.64
CA PRO A 280 5.89 17.95 -15.25
C PRO A 280 5.89 17.08 -16.50
N TYR A 281 4.83 16.29 -16.67
CA TYR A 281 4.61 15.50 -17.87
C TYR A 281 3.62 16.20 -18.81
N ASP A 282 4.02 16.38 -20.07
CA ASP A 282 3.32 17.24 -21.04
C ASP A 282 2.50 16.46 -22.09
N LYS A 283 2.43 15.13 -21.99
CA LYS A 283 1.65 14.29 -22.89
C LYS A 283 0.36 13.83 -22.24
N GLU A 284 -0.60 13.45 -23.08
CA GLU A 284 -1.94 13.09 -22.65
C GLU A 284 -2.00 11.68 -22.04
N TYR A 285 -1.08 10.78 -22.39
CA TYR A 285 -1.11 9.40 -21.89
C TYR A 285 0.27 8.90 -21.49
N THR A 286 0.29 7.96 -20.54
CA THR A 286 1.44 7.12 -20.19
C THR A 286 1.14 5.66 -20.55
N TYR A 287 2.19 4.87 -20.79
CA TYR A 287 2.07 3.53 -21.36
C TYR A 287 2.92 2.50 -20.63
N ASP A 288 2.42 1.27 -20.54
CA ASP A 288 3.16 0.12 -19.99
C ASP A 288 2.86 -1.14 -20.82
N ILE A 289 3.69 -2.17 -20.71
CA ILE A 289 3.54 -3.44 -21.40
C ILE A 289 3.86 -4.61 -20.47
N LEU A 290 3.22 -5.75 -20.71
CA LEU A 290 3.58 -7.03 -20.10
C LEU A 290 4.15 -7.98 -21.16
N PRO A 291 5.44 -8.33 -21.09
CA PRO A 291 5.99 -9.42 -21.88
C PRO A 291 5.49 -10.79 -21.38
N SER A 292 5.39 -11.78 -22.28
CA SER A 292 5.03 -13.17 -21.94
C SER A 292 6.04 -13.92 -21.07
N GLY A 293 7.11 -13.26 -20.61
CA GLY A 293 8.17 -13.86 -19.80
C GLY A 293 7.73 -14.03 -18.33
N LYS A 294 8.49 -14.81 -17.56
CA LYS A 294 8.20 -15.04 -16.13
C LYS A 294 8.57 -13.86 -15.23
N THR A 295 9.35 -12.92 -15.75
CA THR A 295 10.00 -11.88 -14.95
C THR A 295 9.27 -10.55 -14.96
N GLY A 296 8.36 -10.30 -15.92
CA GLY A 296 7.76 -8.98 -16.14
C GLY A 296 8.72 -7.94 -16.75
N LEU A 297 10.03 -8.23 -16.80
CA LEU A 297 11.07 -7.27 -17.18
C LEU A 297 11.12 -7.00 -18.68
N TYR A 298 11.43 -5.77 -19.06
CA TYR A 298 11.70 -5.38 -20.45
C TYR A 298 12.64 -4.18 -20.52
N TRP A 299 13.26 -3.96 -21.69
CA TRP A 299 14.15 -2.81 -21.90
C TRP A 299 13.40 -1.62 -22.47
N ALA A 300 13.52 -0.49 -21.78
CA ALA A 300 12.96 0.80 -22.14
C ALA A 300 14.09 1.84 -22.23
N ASN A 301 14.25 2.47 -23.39
CA ASN A 301 15.43 3.27 -23.75
C ASN A 301 16.75 2.54 -23.45
N GLY A 302 16.76 1.21 -23.65
CA GLY A 302 17.90 0.36 -23.33
C GLY A 302 18.18 0.18 -21.83
N ILE A 303 17.27 0.57 -20.93
CA ILE A 303 17.36 0.33 -19.47
C ILE A 303 16.36 -0.78 -19.11
N LEU A 304 16.83 -1.84 -18.46
CA LEU A 304 15.97 -2.91 -17.94
C LEU A 304 15.10 -2.38 -16.79
N ILE A 305 13.78 -2.53 -16.93
CA ILE A 305 12.76 -2.16 -15.95
C ILE A 305 11.69 -3.23 -15.88
N ASP A 306 10.76 -3.11 -14.92
CA ASP A 306 9.70 -4.10 -14.70
C ASP A 306 8.33 -3.57 -15.12
N SER A 307 7.48 -4.49 -15.55
CA SER A 307 6.07 -4.24 -15.83
C SER A 307 5.29 -3.99 -14.53
N THR A 308 4.28 -3.14 -14.61
CA THR A 308 3.30 -2.96 -13.53
C THR A 308 2.06 -3.85 -13.69
N LEU A 309 1.97 -4.53 -14.83
CA LEU A 309 0.91 -5.46 -15.18
C LEU A 309 1.33 -6.89 -14.77
N HIS A 310 0.37 -7.69 -14.29
CA HIS A 310 0.58 -9.07 -13.81
C HIS A 310 -0.56 -9.99 -14.23
#